data_AF-A0A0P0C7V4-F1
#
_entry.id   AF-A0A0P0C7V4-F1
#
_cell.length_a   1.000
_cell.length_b   1.000
_cell.length_c   1.000
_cell.angle_alpha   90.00
_cell.angle_beta   90.00
_cell.angle_gamma   90.00
#
_symmetry.space_group_name_H-M   'P 1'
#
loop_
_entity.id
_entity.type
_entity.pdbx_description
1 polymer ?
#
loop_
_entity_poly.entity_id
_entity_poly.type
_entity_poly.pdbx_seq_one_letter_code
_entity_poly.pdbx_strand_id
1 'polypeptide(L)'
;MGHRLWAWAEDPRPALLRFYLDDLLCLPLLLTVTLFLMRFLYGPQVRFSVYHVGFVVVYVSLAFEVFLPLFMPRYTGDFLDVQLYAAGGWIFYRFLNK
;
A
#
# COMPACT_ATOMS: atom_id res chain seq x y z
N MET A 1 5.40 -19.55 32.39
CA MET A 1 4.43 -18.44 32.29
C MET A 1 5.14 -17.19 31.77
N GLY A 2 5.42 -17.10 30.47
CA GLY A 2 6.30 -16.05 29.92
C GLY A 2 5.96 -15.63 28.49
N HIS A 3 4.70 -15.74 28.07
CA HIS A 3 4.26 -15.54 26.68
C HIS A 3 3.24 -14.41 26.48
N ARG A 4 3.22 -13.40 27.36
CA ARG A 4 2.30 -12.23 27.23
C ARG A 4 2.95 -10.86 27.43
N LEU A 5 4.28 -10.78 27.50
CA LEU A 5 4.97 -9.51 27.80
C LEU A 5 5.40 -8.70 26.56
N TRP A 6 5.26 -9.26 25.35
CA TRP A 6 5.64 -8.59 24.10
C TRP A 6 4.47 -8.06 23.25
N ALA A 7 3.23 -8.21 23.73
CA ALA A 7 2.05 -7.71 23.00
C ALA A 7 1.81 -6.19 23.21
N TRP A 8 2.58 -5.57 24.12
CA TRP A 8 2.42 -4.19 24.58
C TRP A 8 3.76 -3.45 24.57
N ALA A 9 4.61 -3.70 23.56
CA ALA A 9 5.56 -2.67 23.17
C ALA A 9 4.73 -1.52 22.58
N GLU A 10 4.18 -0.71 23.49
CA GLU A 10 3.49 0.54 23.26
C GLU A 10 4.42 1.43 22.44
N ASP A 11 4.23 1.38 21.13
CA ASP A 11 4.85 2.31 20.21
C ASP A 11 4.17 3.67 20.42
N PRO A 12 4.85 4.68 21.01
CA PRO A 12 4.26 5.97 21.37
C PRO A 12 4.19 6.89 20.13
N ARG A 13 3.90 6.31 18.96
CA ARG A 13 3.76 7.05 17.71
C ARG A 13 2.30 7.49 17.58
N PRO A 14 2.04 8.75 17.20
CA PRO A 14 0.67 9.24 17.04
C PRO A 14 -0.10 8.28 16.12
N ALA A 15 -1.28 7.83 16.54
CA ALA A 15 -2.10 6.88 15.78
C ALA A 15 -2.29 7.33 14.31
N LEU A 16 -2.39 8.64 14.08
CA LEU A 16 -2.42 9.26 12.76
C LEU A 16 -1.21 8.90 11.89
N LEU A 17 0.02 8.96 12.42
CA LEU A 17 1.20 8.58 11.65
C LEU A 17 1.21 7.10 11.32
N ARG A 18 0.73 6.23 12.21
CA ARG A 18 0.80 4.78 12.00
C ARG A 18 -0.27 4.25 11.03
N PHE A 19 -1.48 4.81 11.04
CA PHE A 19 -2.52 4.44 10.06
C PHE A 19 -2.24 5.06 8.69
N TYR A 20 -1.86 6.35 8.63
CA TYR A 20 -1.70 7.03 7.35
C TYR A 20 -0.36 6.74 6.65
N LEU A 21 0.74 6.48 7.37
CA LEU A 21 1.98 6.02 6.70
C LEU A 21 1.79 4.64 6.09
N ASP A 22 1.13 3.72 6.80
CA ASP A 22 0.99 2.34 6.35
C ASP A 22 0.21 2.31 5.03
N ASP A 23 -0.89 3.06 4.95
CA ASP A 23 -1.67 3.24 3.72
C ASP A 23 -0.87 3.93 2.60
N LEU A 24 -0.09 4.97 2.91
CA LEU A 24 0.76 5.64 1.91
C LEU A 24 1.90 4.75 1.39
N LEU A 25 2.48 3.92 2.26
CA LEU A 25 3.61 3.03 1.95
C LEU A 25 3.17 1.70 1.35
N CYS A 26 1.92 1.27 1.59
CA CYS A 26 1.37 0.02 1.10
C CYS A 26 1.51 -0.10 -0.43
N LEU A 27 1.07 0.91 -1.17
CA LEU A 27 1.11 0.89 -2.64
C LEU A 27 2.51 0.93 -3.25
N PRO A 28 3.41 1.85 -2.87
CA PRO A 28 4.76 1.84 -3.42
C PRO A 28 5.49 0.55 -3.03
N LEU A 29 5.27 0.00 -1.84
CA LEU A 29 5.84 -1.30 -1.45
C LEU A 29 5.31 -2.44 -2.33
N LEU A 30 3.98 -2.54 -2.49
CA LEU A 30 3.32 -3.59 -3.25
C LEU A 30 3.72 -3.55 -4.74
N LEU A 31 3.75 -2.36 -5.34
CA LEU A 31 4.23 -2.17 -6.71
C LEU A 31 5.72 -2.52 -6.85
N THR A 32 6.55 -2.19 -5.86
CA THR A 32 7.98 -2.54 -5.85
C THR A 32 8.20 -4.05 -5.79
N VAL A 33 7.47 -4.73 -4.90
CA VAL A 33 7.55 -6.19 -4.77
C VAL A 33 7.07 -6.85 -6.06
N THR A 34 5.98 -6.37 -6.66
CA THR A 34 5.45 -6.91 -7.92
C THR A 34 6.44 -6.70 -9.07
N LEU A 35 7.08 -5.52 -9.15
CA LEU A 35 8.10 -5.23 -10.16
C LEU A 35 9.33 -6.10 -9.97
N PHE A 36 9.77 -6.26 -8.72
CA PHE A 36 10.88 -7.13 -8.37
C PHE A 36 10.60 -8.58 -8.78
N LEU A 37 9.40 -9.08 -8.48
CA LEU A 37 8.98 -10.42 -8.87
C LEU A 37 8.93 -10.60 -10.40
N MET A 38 8.40 -9.61 -11.12
CA MET A 38 8.37 -9.65 -12.58
C MET A 38 9.77 -9.59 -13.19
N ARG A 39 10.67 -8.77 -12.65
CA ARG A 39 12.08 -8.74 -13.09
C ARG A 39 12.79 -10.05 -12.79
N PHE A 40 12.45 -10.72 -11.70
CA PHE A 40 12.97 -12.02 -11.34
C PHE A 40 12.51 -13.12 -12.30
N LEU A 41 11.24 -13.09 -12.73
CA LEU A 41 10.66 -14.12 -13.61
C LEU A 41 10.92 -13.89 -15.10
N TYR A 42 10.80 -12.65 -15.58
CA TYR A 42 10.83 -12.29 -17.00
C TYR A 42 12.07 -11.48 -17.41
N GLY A 43 12.93 -11.14 -16.45
CA GLY A 43 14.20 -10.45 -16.68
C GLY A 43 14.20 -8.95 -16.36
N PRO A 44 15.39 -8.33 -16.27
CA PRO A 44 15.56 -6.98 -15.74
C PRO A 44 14.96 -5.85 -16.60
N GLN A 45 14.54 -6.14 -17.83
CA GLN A 45 13.95 -5.16 -18.74
C GLN A 45 12.45 -4.94 -18.53
N VAL A 46 11.81 -5.69 -17.62
CA VAL A 46 10.40 -5.46 -17.32
C VAL A 46 10.22 -4.10 -16.65
N ARG A 47 9.33 -3.31 -17.25
CA ARG A 47 8.90 -1.99 -16.80
C ARG A 47 7.39 -1.95 -16.79
N PHE A 48 6.81 -1.32 -15.77
CA PHE A 48 5.38 -1.12 -15.73
C PHE A 48 4.99 0.11 -16.54
N SER A 49 3.97 -0.04 -17.39
CA SER A 49 3.36 1.13 -18.01
C SER A 49 2.49 1.88 -16.99
N VAL A 50 2.22 3.17 -17.25
CA VAL A 50 1.31 4.00 -16.45
C VAL A 50 -0.04 3.30 -16.26
N TYR A 51 -0.51 2.57 -17.28
CA TYR A 51 -1.75 1.80 -17.22
C TYR A 51 -1.73 0.70 -16.16
N HIS A 52 -0.61 0.00 -15.97
CA HIS A 52 -0.49 -1.04 -14.96
C HIS A 52 -0.51 -0.44 -13.56
N VAL A 53 0.21 0.68 -13.37
CA VAL A 53 0.22 1.41 -12.09
C VAL A 53 -1.18 1.95 -11.78
N GLY A 54 -1.85 2.57 -12.74
CA GLY A 54 -3.21 3.07 -12.58
C GLY A 54 -4.21 1.96 -12.28
N PHE A 55 -4.09 0.80 -12.94
CA PHE A 55 -4.93 -0.36 -12.65
C PHE A 55 -4.76 -0.85 -11.21
N VAL A 56 -3.51 -0.96 -10.72
CA VAL A 56 -3.23 -1.36 -9.34
C VAL A 56 -3.75 -0.33 -8.35
N VAL A 57 -3.60 0.97 -8.60
CA VAL A 57 -4.14 2.04 -7.74
C VAL A 57 -5.66 1.93 -7.64
N VAL A 58 -6.38 1.75 -8.75
CA VAL A 58 -7.84 1.59 -8.76
C VAL A 58 -8.24 0.30 -8.05
N TYR A 59 -7.54 -0.80 -8.32
CA TYR A 59 -7.81 -2.10 -7.70
C TYR A 59 -7.64 -2.06 -6.18
N VAL A 60 -6.54 -1.47 -5.70
CA VAL A 60 -6.27 -1.32 -4.26
C VAL A 60 -7.26 -0.35 -3.63
N SER A 61 -7.57 0.77 -4.27
CA SER A 61 -8.60 1.70 -3.79
C SER A 61 -9.94 0.99 -3.60
N LEU A 62 -10.40 0.21 -4.60
CA LEU A 62 -11.63 -0.57 -4.47
C LEU A 62 -11.54 -1.66 -3.39
N ALA A 63 -10.39 -2.33 -3.26
CA ALA A 63 -10.22 -3.36 -2.25
C ALA A 63 -10.29 -2.79 -0.82
N PHE A 64 -9.63 -1.66 -0.56
CA PHE A 64 -9.61 -1.06 0.77
C PHE A 64 -10.87 -0.24 1.07
N GLU A 65 -11.44 0.44 0.07
CA GLU A 65 -12.61 1.30 0.24
C GLU A 65 -13.93 0.54 0.17
N VAL A 66 -14.01 -0.58 -0.56
CA VAL A 66 -15.26 -1.36 -0.72
C VAL A 66 -15.19 -2.69 0.00
N PHE A 67 -14.07 -3.41 -0.11
CA PHE A 67 -13.97 -4.74 0.48
C PHE A 67 -13.79 -4.67 2.00
N LEU A 68 -12.94 -3.77 2.48
CA LEU A 68 -12.62 -3.62 3.91
C LEU A 68 -13.80 -3.14 4.79
N PRO A 69 -14.64 -2.16 4.41
CA PRO A 69 -15.80 -1.78 5.22
C PRO A 69 -16.86 -2.87 5.33
N LEU A 70 -16.92 -3.81 4.38
CA LEU A 70 -17.81 -4.98 4.47
C LEU A 70 -17.40 -5.92 5.62
N PHE A 71 -16.11 -5.97 5.98
CA PHE A 71 -15.62 -6.78 7.10
C PHE A 71 -15.52 -6.00 8.41
N MET A 72 -15.22 -4.70 8.35
CA MET A 72 -15.09 -3.85 9.53
C MET A 72 -15.85 -2.52 9.33
N PRO A 73 -17.02 -2.32 9.94
CA PRO A 73 -17.82 -1.09 9.82
C PRO A 73 -17.17 0.16 10.46
N ARG A 74 -15.91 0.06 10.88
CA ARG A 74 -15.10 1.14 11.44
C ARG A 74 -14.21 1.83 10.40
N TYR A 75 -14.06 1.26 9.21
CA TYR A 75 -13.40 1.91 8.08
C TYR A 75 -14.45 2.72 7.31
N THR A 76 -14.54 4.02 7.59
CA THR A 76 -15.20 4.97 6.67
C THR A 76 -14.24 5.20 5.52
N GLY A 77 -14.66 4.89 4.29
CA GLY A 77 -13.89 5.21 3.10
C GLY A 77 -13.70 6.72 3.01
N ASP A 78 -12.53 7.20 3.44
CA ASP A 78 -12.16 8.60 3.29
C ASP A 78 -11.47 8.76 1.94
N PHE A 79 -11.95 9.71 1.13
CA PHE A 79 -11.38 10.07 -0.17
C PHE A 79 -9.89 10.48 -0.09
N LEU A 80 -9.39 10.71 1.13
CA LEU A 80 -8.00 10.94 1.47
C LEU A 80 -7.12 9.70 1.23
N ASP A 81 -7.63 8.49 1.48
CA ASP A 81 -6.89 7.24 1.28
C ASP A 81 -6.64 6.97 -0.20
N VAL A 82 -7.64 7.22 -1.05
CA VAL A 82 -7.52 7.14 -2.51
C VAL A 82 -6.46 8.11 -3.04
N GLN A 83 -6.35 9.31 -2.46
CA GLN A 83 -5.31 10.27 -2.83
C GLN A 83 -3.91 9.84 -2.37
N LEU A 84 -3.79 9.25 -1.18
CA LEU A 84 -2.53 8.69 -0.68
C LEU A 84 -2.08 7.51 -1.56
N TYR A 85 -3.01 6.68 -1.99
CA TYR A 85 -2.78 5.60 -2.94
C TYR A 85 -2.30 6.09 -4.31
N ALA A 86 -2.97 7.11 -4.87
CA ALA A 86 -2.55 7.74 -6.12
C ALA A 86 -1.15 8.36 -5.99
N ALA A 87 -0.84 9.00 -4.86
CA ALA A 87 0.48 9.57 -4.60
C ALA A 87 1.56 8.48 -4.49
N GLY A 88 1.28 7.37 -3.80
CA GLY A 88 2.19 6.22 -3.69
C GLY A 88 2.49 5.57 -5.04
N GLY A 89 1.47 5.37 -5.87
CA GLY A 89 1.62 4.88 -7.24
C GLY A 89 2.43 5.84 -8.13
N TRP A 90 2.20 7.15 -7.99
CA TRP A 90 2.96 8.18 -8.71
C TRP A 90 4.44 8.18 -8.32
N ILE A 91 4.75 8.11 -7.03
CA ILE A 91 6.13 8.05 -6.52
C ILE A 91 6.84 6.82 -7.09
N PHE A 92 6.19 5.65 -7.07
CA PHE A 92 6.72 4.42 -7.68
C PHE A 92 7.01 4.61 -9.18
N TYR A 93 6.06 5.17 -9.93
CA TYR A 93 6.23 5.39 -11.36
C TYR A 93 7.38 6.38 -11.66
N ARG A 94 7.55 7.42 -10.85
CA ARG A 94 8.57 8.46 -11.07
C ARG A 94 9.98 8.02 -10.67
N PHE A 95 10.12 7.28 -9.57
CA PHE A 95 11.41 6.97 -8.96
C PHE A 95 11.89 5.54 -9.23
N LEU A 96 10.99 4.56 -9.21
CA LEU A 96 11.35 3.13 -9.26
C LEU A 96 11.18 2.49 -10.64
N ASN A 97 10.30 3.04 -11.49
CA ASN A 97 10.11 2.57 -12.86
C ASN A 97 11.20 3.08 -13.85
N LYS A 98 12.46 3.04 -13.44
CA LYS A 98 13.63 3.25 -14.31
C LYS A 98 14.26 1.92 -14.71
#